data_AF-A0A969D4L3-F1
#
_entry.id   AF-A0A969D4L3-F1
#
_cell.length_a   1.000
_cell.length_b   1.000
_cell.length_c   1.000
_cell.angle_alpha   90.00
_cell.angle_beta   90.00
_cell.angle_gamma   90.00
#
_symmetry.space_group_name_H-M   'P 1'
#
loop_
_entity.id
_entity.type
_entity.pdbx_description
1 polymer ?
#
loop_
_entity_poly.entity_id
_entity_poly.type
_entity_poly.pdbx_seq_one_letter_code
_entity_poly.pdbx_strand_id
1 'polypeptide(L)'
;MFEWFNQPPTISFKYCPRTVADEFKKDYREDYKSLENTGDTELFLFEPTKELDAYCALLRQNLEQIKEDDLLIVQRKAYLRTRIDEQIHSCLSKELEAGAIAVDDSLVDHAIWGGEQFETVWELRYLDPERVREVAHVLREVDTEQLMNHFDTSTYDLDDRLEDFRKSSQELKTCFVEAAERGQVILTTII
;
A
#
# COMPACT_ATOMS: atom_id res chain seq x y z
N MET A 1 -11.65 23.75 -2.16
CA MET A 1 -12.62 22.77 -2.71
C MET A 1 -12.13 22.44 -4.10
N PHE A 2 -11.57 21.26 -4.29
CA PHE A 2 -10.83 20.94 -5.50
C PHE A 2 -11.76 20.58 -6.70
N GLU A 3 -11.35 20.89 -7.93
CA GLU A 3 -12.20 20.90 -9.15
C GLU A 3 -12.49 19.52 -9.80
N TRP A 4 -12.02 18.41 -9.24
CA TRP A 4 -11.98 17.07 -9.87
C TRP A 4 -13.23 16.20 -9.63
N PHE A 5 -14.37 16.80 -9.27
CA PHE A 5 -15.61 16.11 -8.87
C PHE A 5 -16.59 15.72 -9.98
N ASN A 6 -16.32 16.06 -11.25
CA ASN A 6 -17.43 16.26 -12.18
C ASN A 6 -17.91 15.03 -12.96
N GLN A 7 -17.16 13.93 -13.09
CA GLN A 7 -17.64 12.74 -13.83
C GLN A 7 -17.01 11.41 -13.35
N PRO A 8 -17.74 10.55 -12.62
CA PRO A 8 -17.27 9.21 -12.26
C PRO A 8 -17.39 8.22 -13.44
N PRO A 9 -16.43 7.28 -13.61
CA PRO A 9 -16.49 6.25 -14.67
C PRO A 9 -17.52 5.13 -14.37
N THR A 10 -18.03 4.54 -15.45
CA THR A 10 -19.23 3.67 -15.50
C THR A 10 -18.97 2.15 -15.41
N ILE A 11 -17.79 1.70 -14.96
CA ILE A 11 -17.41 0.28 -15.03
C ILE A 11 -17.55 -0.42 -13.66
N SER A 12 -18.20 -1.59 -13.69
CA SER A 12 -18.48 -2.47 -12.54
C SER A 12 -17.21 -3.15 -11.98
N PHE A 13 -17.07 -3.15 -10.66
CA PHE A 13 -15.87 -3.45 -9.85
C PHE A 13 -15.56 -4.94 -9.68
N LYS A 14 -14.26 -5.27 -9.64
CA LYS A 14 -13.75 -6.52 -9.06
C LYS A 14 -12.85 -6.33 -7.83
N TYR A 15 -12.42 -5.11 -7.53
CA TYR A 15 -11.60 -4.79 -6.35
C TYR A 15 -12.25 -3.69 -5.54
N CYS A 16 -12.94 -4.10 -4.46
CA CYS A 16 -12.94 -3.52 -3.12
C CYS A 16 -14.18 -4.05 -2.36
N PRO A 17 -14.14 -5.26 -1.74
CA PRO A 17 -15.27 -5.72 -0.93
C PRO A 17 -15.06 -5.52 0.58
N ARG A 18 -13.97 -4.88 1.04
CA ARG A 18 -13.70 -4.54 2.46
C ARG A 18 -12.85 -3.27 2.54
N THR A 19 -13.17 -2.37 3.47
CA THR A 19 -12.40 -1.13 3.69
C THR A 19 -10.96 -1.46 4.12
N VAL A 20 -9.99 -0.56 3.88
CA VAL A 20 -8.60 -0.74 4.38
C VAL A 20 -8.58 -1.01 5.89
N ALA A 21 -9.47 -0.38 6.64
CA ALA A 21 -9.63 -0.62 8.08
C ALA A 21 -10.11 -2.04 8.43
N ASP A 22 -10.98 -2.65 7.62
CA ASP A 22 -11.42 -4.04 7.81
C ASP A 22 -10.31 -5.03 7.51
N GLU A 23 -9.53 -4.78 6.45
CA GLU A 23 -8.41 -5.64 6.10
C GLU A 23 -7.28 -5.54 7.12
N PHE A 24 -6.88 -4.34 7.52
CA PHE A 24 -5.88 -4.14 8.56
C PHE A 24 -6.27 -4.87 9.85
N LYS A 25 -7.52 -4.69 10.30
CA LYS A 25 -8.03 -5.35 11.51
C LYS A 25 -7.96 -6.87 11.42
N LYS A 26 -8.22 -7.43 10.23
CA LYS A 26 -8.16 -8.87 9.99
C LYS A 26 -6.71 -9.36 10.08
N ASP A 27 -5.82 -8.76 9.29
CA ASP A 27 -4.42 -9.17 9.18
C ASP A 27 -3.72 -9.03 10.56
N TYR A 28 -3.92 -7.92 11.25
CA TYR A 28 -3.36 -7.67 12.57
C TYR A 28 -3.71 -8.75 13.60
N ARG A 29 -4.96 -9.21 13.59
CA ARG A 29 -5.42 -10.27 14.52
C ARG A 29 -4.90 -11.65 14.13
N GLU A 30 -4.75 -11.91 12.84
CA GLU A 30 -4.15 -13.15 12.33
C GLU A 30 -2.67 -13.23 12.73
N ASP A 31 -1.92 -12.14 12.54
CA ASP A 31 -0.51 -12.04 12.89
C ASP A 31 -0.28 -12.03 14.41
N TYR A 32 -1.11 -11.32 15.18
CA TYR A 32 -0.98 -11.31 16.64
C TYR A 32 -1.13 -12.71 17.21
N LYS A 33 -2.11 -13.47 16.71
CA LYS A 33 -2.38 -14.84 17.16
C LYS A 33 -1.25 -15.80 16.78
N SER A 34 -0.60 -15.61 15.63
CA SER A 34 0.51 -16.47 15.21
C SER A 34 1.78 -16.22 16.03
N LEU A 35 1.97 -15.00 16.54
CA LEU A 35 3.15 -14.57 17.30
C LEU A 35 2.94 -14.50 18.84
N GLU A 36 1.71 -14.68 19.33
CA GLU A 36 1.39 -14.66 20.76
C GLU A 36 2.27 -15.63 21.59
N ASN A 37 2.67 -16.76 21.00
CA ASN A 37 3.49 -17.77 21.66
C ASN A 37 5.00 -17.60 21.45
N THR A 38 5.45 -16.66 20.61
CA THR A 38 6.89 -16.42 20.35
C THR A 38 7.49 -15.36 21.25
N GLY A 39 6.66 -14.58 21.94
CA GLY A 39 7.10 -13.48 22.81
C GLY A 39 7.38 -12.17 22.06
N ASP A 40 7.14 -12.13 20.75
CA ASP A 40 7.33 -10.94 19.90
C ASP A 40 6.13 -9.98 19.89
N THR A 41 5.29 -10.03 20.94
CA THR A 41 4.08 -9.19 21.02
C THR A 41 4.41 -7.70 21.15
N GLU A 42 5.65 -7.32 21.48
CA GLU A 42 6.14 -5.94 21.48
C GLU A 42 6.16 -5.31 20.07
N LEU A 43 6.06 -6.11 19.00
CA LEU A 43 5.93 -5.62 17.62
C LEU A 43 4.51 -5.11 17.29
N PHE A 44 3.54 -5.36 18.17
CA PHE A 44 2.14 -4.99 17.98
C PHE A 44 1.82 -3.70 18.73
N LEU A 45 1.50 -2.64 17.98
CA LEU A 45 1.21 -1.29 18.49
C LEU A 45 -0.08 -1.14 19.31
N PHE A 46 -0.98 -2.14 19.29
CA PHE A 46 -2.34 -2.06 19.80
C PHE A 46 -2.71 -3.37 20.49
N GLU A 47 -3.43 -3.26 21.61
CA GLU A 47 -4.18 -4.39 22.13
C GLU A 47 -5.25 -4.85 21.11
N PRO A 48 -5.29 -6.14 20.70
CA PRO A 48 -6.09 -6.63 19.57
C PRO A 48 -7.62 -6.48 19.67
N THR A 49 -8.13 -6.15 20.86
CA THR A 49 -9.57 -6.11 21.13
C THR A 49 -10.10 -4.70 21.36
N LYS A 50 -9.41 -3.85 22.12
CA LYS A 50 -9.91 -2.50 22.48
C LYS A 50 -9.25 -1.40 21.67
N GLU A 51 -7.92 -1.39 21.64
CA GLU A 51 -7.16 -0.32 21.00
C GLU A 51 -7.22 -0.44 19.47
N LEU A 52 -7.05 -1.66 18.95
CA LEU A 52 -7.18 -1.93 17.51
C LEU A 52 -8.59 -1.57 16.99
N ASP A 53 -9.62 -1.92 17.76
CA ASP A 53 -11.01 -1.65 17.36
C ASP A 53 -11.32 -0.15 17.37
N ALA A 54 -10.82 0.57 18.36
CA ALA A 54 -10.96 2.03 18.44
C ALA A 54 -10.19 2.73 17.30
N TYR A 55 -8.96 2.31 17.00
CA TYR A 55 -8.17 2.84 15.89
C TYR A 55 -8.86 2.61 14.55
N CYS A 56 -9.30 1.38 14.27
CA CYS A 56 -9.99 1.06 13.02
C CYS A 56 -11.33 1.81 12.88
N ALA A 57 -12.03 2.09 13.98
CA ALA A 57 -13.24 2.92 13.95
C ALA A 57 -12.92 4.38 13.58
N LEU A 58 -11.86 4.96 14.16
CA LEU A 58 -11.40 6.30 13.82
C LEU A 58 -10.93 6.38 12.36
N LEU A 59 -10.19 5.37 11.88
CA LEU A 59 -9.75 5.29 10.49
C LEU A 59 -10.94 5.29 9.53
N ARG A 60 -11.99 4.49 9.80
CA ARG A 60 -13.22 4.53 9.00
C ARG A 60 -13.89 5.90 9.02
N GLN A 61 -14.01 6.52 10.19
CA GLN A 61 -14.59 7.87 10.28
C GLN A 61 -13.81 8.90 9.44
N ASN A 62 -12.49 8.75 9.36
CA ASN A 62 -11.64 9.59 8.53
C ASN A 62 -11.82 9.29 7.03
N LEU A 63 -11.93 8.01 6.65
CA LEU A 63 -12.14 7.57 5.26
C LEU A 63 -13.55 7.94 4.75
N GLU A 64 -14.58 7.85 5.59
CA GLU A 64 -15.95 8.29 5.28
C GLU A 64 -16.00 9.78 4.91
N GLN A 65 -15.21 10.63 5.58
CA GLN A 65 -15.10 12.06 5.26
C GLN A 65 -14.51 12.32 3.87
N ILE A 66 -13.72 11.37 3.36
CA ILE A 66 -13.04 11.42 2.06
C ILE A 66 -13.91 10.77 0.96
N LYS A 67 -15.13 10.31 1.30
CA LYS A 67 -16.03 9.55 0.42
C LYS A 67 -15.36 8.27 -0.08
N GLU A 68 -15.06 7.36 0.84
CA GLU A 68 -14.39 6.09 0.54
C GLU A 68 -15.05 5.23 -0.56
N ASP A 69 -16.35 5.43 -0.81
CA ASP A 69 -17.12 4.80 -1.91
C ASP A 69 -16.96 5.50 -3.28
N ASP A 70 -16.16 6.57 -3.37
CA ASP A 70 -15.93 7.28 -4.62
C ASP A 70 -15.13 6.40 -5.59
N LEU A 71 -15.71 6.16 -6.77
CA LEU A 71 -15.13 5.32 -7.80
C LEU A 71 -13.82 5.89 -8.37
N LEU A 72 -13.48 7.14 -8.06
CA LEU A 72 -12.21 7.76 -8.41
C LEU A 72 -11.09 7.49 -7.40
N ILE A 73 -11.39 6.83 -6.27
CA ILE A 73 -10.43 6.54 -5.21
C ILE A 73 -10.12 5.04 -5.20
N VAL A 74 -8.82 4.72 -5.25
CA VAL A 74 -8.29 3.39 -4.95
C VAL A 74 -7.63 3.47 -3.59
N GLN A 75 -8.02 2.58 -2.68
CA GLN A 75 -7.43 2.53 -1.35
C GLN A 75 -6.33 1.46 -1.30
N ARG A 76 -5.21 1.80 -0.69
CA ARG A 76 -4.10 0.89 -0.39
C ARG A 76 -3.73 1.00 1.09
N LYS A 77 -3.42 -0.12 1.71
CA LYS A 77 -2.73 -0.17 3.00
C LYS A 77 -1.23 -0.30 2.76
N ALA A 78 -0.44 0.45 3.51
CA ALA A 78 1.00 0.27 3.60
C ALA A 78 1.33 0.25 5.08
N TYR A 79 2.07 -0.75 5.53
CA TYR A 79 2.45 -0.77 6.93
C TYR A 79 3.85 -0.18 7.08
N LEU A 80 3.95 0.88 7.85
CA LEU A 80 5.21 1.45 8.26
C LEU A 80 5.96 0.38 9.04
N ARG A 81 7.14 -0.02 8.55
CA ARG A 81 7.97 -1.05 9.21
C ARG A 81 7.44 -2.47 9.15
N THR A 82 6.45 -2.79 8.29
CA THR A 82 6.34 -4.22 7.91
C THR A 82 7.42 -4.58 6.92
N ARG A 83 7.92 -5.81 7.09
CA ARG A 83 9.02 -6.33 6.29
C ARG A 83 8.69 -6.30 4.79
N ILE A 84 7.46 -6.61 4.36
CA ILE A 84 7.17 -6.75 2.93
C ILE A 84 7.18 -5.40 2.20
N ASP A 85 6.48 -4.37 2.68
CA ASP A 85 6.48 -3.05 2.02
C ASP A 85 7.90 -2.43 2.03
N GLU A 86 8.65 -2.57 3.12
CA GLU A 86 10.06 -2.12 3.18
C GLU A 86 10.99 -2.96 2.29
N GLN A 87 10.76 -4.27 2.17
CA GLN A 87 11.52 -5.11 1.24
C GLN A 87 11.21 -4.70 -0.20
N ILE A 88 9.94 -4.47 -0.56
CA ILE A 88 9.56 -4.03 -1.90
C ILE A 88 10.18 -2.65 -2.18
N HIS A 89 10.13 -1.72 -1.22
CA HIS A 89 10.79 -0.42 -1.31
C HIS A 89 12.30 -0.57 -1.61
N SER A 90 13.00 -1.38 -0.81
CA SER A 90 14.45 -1.60 -0.94
C SER A 90 14.81 -2.27 -2.28
N CYS A 91 14.05 -3.30 -2.68
CA CYS A 91 14.27 -4.01 -3.94
C CYS A 91 14.00 -3.11 -5.14
N LEU A 92 12.90 -2.34 -5.11
CA LEU A 92 12.53 -1.41 -6.17
C LEU A 92 13.55 -0.27 -6.29
N SER A 93 14.04 0.26 -5.17
CA SER A 93 15.11 1.27 -5.16
C SER A 93 16.36 0.74 -5.86
N LYS A 94 16.84 -0.45 -5.48
CA LYS A 94 18.04 -1.05 -6.07
C LYS A 94 17.87 -1.37 -7.55
N GLU A 95 16.71 -1.90 -7.95
CA GLU A 95 16.42 -2.20 -9.36
C GLU A 95 16.46 -0.92 -10.20
N LEU A 96 15.86 0.17 -9.71
CA LEU A 96 15.85 1.44 -10.43
C LEU A 96 17.22 2.14 -10.43
N GLU A 97 18.01 2.01 -9.37
CA GLU A 97 19.41 2.47 -9.32
C GLU A 97 20.31 1.68 -10.31
N ALA A 98 20.04 0.39 -10.48
CA ALA A 98 20.78 -0.46 -11.42
C ALA A 98 20.32 -0.28 -12.89
N GLY A 99 19.09 0.18 -13.08
CA GLY A 99 18.46 0.37 -14.38
C GLY A 99 18.89 1.66 -15.11
N ALA A 100 18.51 1.75 -16.39
CA ALA A 100 18.69 2.95 -17.21
C ALA A 100 17.48 3.90 -17.18
N ILE A 101 16.47 3.62 -16.33
CA ILE A 101 15.27 4.42 -16.21
C ILE A 101 15.59 5.60 -15.31
N ALA A 102 15.70 6.80 -15.88
CA ALA A 102 15.82 8.01 -15.10
C ALA A 102 14.49 8.26 -14.37
N VAL A 103 14.46 7.97 -13.08
CA VAL A 103 13.32 8.19 -12.19
C VAL A 103 13.61 9.35 -11.24
N ASP A 104 12.53 10.02 -10.85
CA ASP A 104 12.53 10.95 -9.72
C ASP A 104 12.92 10.19 -8.44
N ASP A 105 13.81 10.76 -7.63
CA ASP A 105 14.28 10.18 -6.36
C ASP A 105 13.11 9.84 -5.41
N SER A 106 11.97 10.51 -5.57
CA SER A 106 10.76 10.29 -4.76
C SER A 106 9.82 9.20 -5.29
N LEU A 107 10.08 8.61 -6.45
CA LEU A 107 9.13 7.69 -7.11
C LEU A 107 8.87 6.44 -6.28
N VAL A 108 9.91 5.85 -5.71
CA VAL A 108 9.78 4.64 -4.88
C VAL A 108 9.02 4.96 -3.59
N ASP A 109 9.33 6.10 -2.98
CA ASP A 109 8.61 6.58 -1.80
C ASP A 109 7.13 6.81 -2.10
N HIS A 110 6.81 7.40 -3.25
CA HIS A 110 5.43 7.54 -3.70
C HIS A 110 4.76 6.17 -3.89
N ALA A 111 5.43 5.22 -4.56
CA ALA A 111 4.85 3.91 -4.82
C ALA A 111 4.46 3.18 -3.53
N ILE A 112 5.28 3.29 -2.48
CA ILE A 112 5.11 2.51 -1.25
C ILE A 112 4.42 3.29 -0.14
N TRP A 113 4.74 4.57 0.04
CA TRP A 113 4.25 5.38 1.16
C TRP A 113 3.19 6.40 0.75
N GLY A 114 2.99 6.63 -0.55
CA GLY A 114 2.12 7.68 -1.07
C GLY A 114 2.81 9.04 -1.15
N GLY A 115 2.10 10.04 -1.67
CA GLY A 115 2.61 11.39 -1.92
C GLY A 115 2.23 12.36 -0.81
N GLU A 116 1.26 13.23 -1.11
CA GLU A 116 0.85 14.31 -0.23
C GLU A 116 0.10 13.78 1.00
N GLN A 117 0.40 14.34 2.17
CA GLN A 117 -0.26 13.99 3.42
C GLN A 117 -1.55 14.79 3.61
N PHE A 118 -2.60 14.16 4.14
CA PHE A 118 -3.79 14.89 4.56
C PHE A 118 -3.52 15.73 5.82
N GLU A 119 -3.91 17.01 5.79
CA GLU A 119 -3.68 17.94 6.91
C GLU A 119 -4.32 17.47 8.22
N THR A 120 -5.43 16.74 8.13
CA THR A 120 -6.24 16.33 9.28
C THR A 120 -5.99 14.90 9.73
N VAL A 121 -5.31 14.08 8.93
CA VAL A 121 -5.09 12.65 9.18
C VAL A 121 -3.68 12.28 8.72
N TRP A 122 -2.77 12.14 9.67
CA TRP A 122 -1.34 12.01 9.42
C TRP A 122 -0.93 10.65 8.84
N GLU A 123 -1.77 9.64 9.06
CA GLU A 123 -1.65 8.29 8.51
C GLU A 123 -2.11 8.22 7.05
N LEU A 124 -2.86 9.20 6.55
CA LEU A 124 -3.38 9.19 5.19
C LEU A 124 -2.50 10.02 4.26
N ARG A 125 -2.13 9.40 3.14
CA ARG A 125 -1.44 10.06 2.03
C ARG A 125 -2.14 9.76 0.72
N TYR A 126 -2.05 10.69 -0.24
CA TYR A 126 -2.60 10.48 -1.56
C TYR A 126 -1.59 10.75 -2.67
N LEU A 127 -1.84 10.11 -3.81
CA LEU A 127 -1.18 10.40 -5.07
C LEU A 127 -2.21 10.84 -6.09
N ASP A 128 -1.98 12.01 -6.68
CA ASP A 128 -2.80 12.49 -7.79
C ASP A 128 -2.69 11.56 -9.02
N PRO A 129 -3.63 11.64 -9.98
CA PRO A 129 -3.62 10.76 -11.13
C PRO A 129 -2.41 10.92 -12.07
N GLU A 130 -1.70 12.04 -12.03
CA GLU A 130 -0.47 12.24 -12.82
C GLU A 130 0.68 11.43 -12.22
N ARG A 131 0.87 11.53 -10.91
CA ARG A 131 1.88 10.74 -10.18
C ARG A 131 1.56 9.25 -10.17
N VAL A 132 0.28 8.87 -10.08
CA VAL A 132 -0.14 7.46 -10.24
C VAL A 132 0.28 6.94 -11.63
N ARG A 133 0.12 7.73 -12.69
CA ARG A 133 0.54 7.35 -14.04
C ARG A 133 2.06 7.21 -14.18
N GLU A 134 2.83 8.10 -13.58
CA GLU A 134 4.30 8.03 -13.55
C GLU A 134 4.78 6.74 -12.87
N VAL A 135 4.26 6.46 -11.67
CA VAL A 135 4.61 5.24 -10.93
C VAL A 135 4.16 3.99 -11.70
N ALA A 136 2.94 3.99 -12.26
CA ALA A 136 2.44 2.86 -13.04
C ALA A 136 3.28 2.58 -14.30
N HIS A 137 3.80 3.62 -14.96
CA HIS A 137 4.67 3.46 -16.11
C HIS A 137 5.95 2.72 -15.73
N VAL A 138 6.59 3.13 -14.63
CA VAL A 138 7.80 2.47 -14.13
C VAL A 138 7.52 1.04 -13.68
N LEU A 139 6.48 0.83 -12.87
CA LEU A 139 6.11 -0.50 -12.39
C LEU A 139 5.74 -1.47 -13.52
N ARG A 140 5.27 -0.99 -14.68
CA ARG A 140 5.03 -1.83 -15.87
C ARG A 140 6.32 -2.42 -16.41
N GLU A 141 7.38 -1.62 -16.47
CA GLU A 141 8.70 -2.02 -17.00
C GLU A 141 9.48 -2.91 -16.03
N VAL A 142 9.25 -2.78 -14.72
CA VAL A 142 9.88 -3.62 -13.70
C VAL A 142 9.29 -5.03 -13.72
N ASP A 143 10.16 -6.04 -13.90
CA ASP A 143 9.80 -7.45 -13.74
C ASP A 143 9.85 -7.85 -12.26
N THR A 144 8.79 -8.50 -11.76
CA THR A 144 8.73 -8.98 -10.38
C THR A 144 9.85 -9.97 -10.08
N GLU A 145 10.27 -10.80 -11.05
CA GLU A 145 11.40 -11.72 -10.83
C GLU A 145 12.75 -10.98 -10.81
N GLN A 146 12.86 -9.81 -11.43
CA GLN A 146 14.06 -8.96 -11.30
C GLN A 146 14.18 -8.36 -9.91
N LEU A 147 13.06 -7.87 -9.34
CA LEU A 147 13.02 -7.38 -7.95
C LEU A 147 13.53 -8.44 -6.96
N MET A 148 13.26 -9.72 -7.21
CA MET A 148 13.71 -10.81 -6.35
C MET A 148 15.24 -10.97 -6.30
N ASN A 149 15.97 -10.53 -7.32
CA ASN A 149 17.43 -10.57 -7.30
C ASN A 149 18.01 -9.64 -6.21
N HIS A 150 17.23 -8.66 -5.77
CA HIS A 150 17.59 -7.71 -4.73
C HIS A 150 17.06 -8.06 -3.34
N PHE A 151 16.28 -9.15 -3.24
CA PHE A 151 15.66 -9.60 -2.00
C PHE A 151 16.72 -10.07 -1.00
N ASP A 152 16.70 -9.51 0.21
CA ASP A 152 17.64 -9.88 1.27
C ASP A 152 17.22 -11.22 1.91
N THR A 153 17.92 -12.28 1.52
CA THR A 153 17.73 -13.64 2.05
C THR A 153 18.46 -13.89 3.36
N SER A 154 19.34 -12.99 3.80
CA SER A 154 20.17 -13.18 5.01
C SER A 154 19.42 -12.90 6.31
N THR A 155 18.28 -12.22 6.21
CA THR A 155 17.53 -11.70 7.35
C THR A 155 16.23 -12.47 7.62
N TYR A 156 15.80 -13.41 6.75
CA TYR A 156 14.44 -13.98 6.80
C TYR A 156 14.31 -15.46 6.39
N ASP A 157 13.28 -16.13 6.94
CA ASP A 157 12.86 -17.49 6.55
C ASP A 157 12.28 -17.46 5.11
N LEU A 158 12.77 -18.37 4.27
CA LEU A 158 12.86 -18.16 2.81
C LEU A 158 11.56 -18.45 2.05
N ASP A 159 10.93 -19.60 2.26
CA ASP A 159 9.97 -20.09 1.27
C ASP A 159 8.59 -19.39 1.34
N ASP A 160 7.98 -19.29 2.53
CA ASP A 160 6.66 -18.65 2.68
C ASP A 160 6.69 -17.15 2.38
N ARG A 161 7.80 -16.47 2.71
CA ARG A 161 7.92 -15.01 2.56
C ARG A 161 8.29 -14.56 1.15
N LEU A 162 8.89 -15.44 0.35
CA LEU A 162 9.11 -15.16 -1.09
C LEU A 162 7.80 -15.19 -1.86
N GLU A 163 6.88 -16.09 -1.53
CA GLU A 163 5.54 -16.10 -2.11
C GLU A 163 4.75 -14.84 -1.73
N ASP A 164 4.81 -14.44 -0.46
CA ASP A 164 4.19 -13.19 0.00
C ASP A 164 4.78 -11.95 -0.67
N PHE A 165 6.11 -11.91 -0.86
CA PHE A 165 6.79 -10.83 -1.59
C PHE A 165 6.35 -10.75 -3.04
N ARG A 166 6.33 -11.89 -3.76
CA ARG A 166 5.87 -11.96 -5.16
C ARG A 166 4.42 -11.47 -5.27
N LYS A 167 3.55 -12.00 -4.40
CA LYS A 167 2.13 -11.64 -4.37
C LYS A 167 1.96 -10.15 -4.12
N SER A 168 2.61 -9.60 -3.10
CA SER A 168 2.48 -8.19 -2.73
C SER A 168 3.07 -7.25 -3.79
N SER A 169 4.20 -7.62 -4.41
CA SER A 169 4.78 -6.87 -5.53
C SER A 169 3.84 -6.84 -6.75
N GLN A 170 3.21 -7.98 -7.06
CA GLN A 170 2.25 -8.08 -8.14
C GLN A 170 0.97 -7.29 -7.84
N GLU A 171 0.46 -7.35 -6.60
CA GLU A 171 -0.70 -6.58 -6.15
C GLU A 171 -0.43 -5.07 -6.23
N LEU A 172 0.76 -4.63 -5.82
CA LEU A 172 1.21 -3.24 -5.97
C LEU A 172 1.19 -2.80 -7.44
N LYS A 173 1.84 -3.58 -8.31
CA LYS A 173 1.89 -3.32 -9.76
C LYS A 173 0.49 -3.24 -10.35
N THR A 174 -0.36 -4.23 -10.07
CA THR A 174 -1.75 -4.27 -10.57
C THR A 174 -2.55 -3.06 -10.07
N CYS A 175 -2.43 -2.70 -8.79
CA CYS A 175 -3.11 -1.53 -8.21
C CYS A 175 -2.78 -0.24 -8.97
N PHE A 176 -1.50 0.07 -9.14
CA PHE A 176 -1.07 1.28 -9.86
C PHE A 176 -1.47 1.27 -11.33
N VAL A 177 -1.34 0.12 -12.00
CA VAL A 177 -1.70 -0.03 -13.42
C VAL A 177 -3.19 0.21 -13.64
N GLU A 178 -4.06 -0.41 -12.84
CA GLU A 178 -5.50 -0.23 -12.95
C GLU A 178 -5.93 1.20 -12.58
N ALA A 179 -5.34 1.77 -11.52
CA ALA A 179 -5.63 3.13 -11.10
C ALA A 179 -5.24 4.16 -12.18
N ALA A 180 -4.08 3.99 -12.81
CA ALA A 180 -3.61 4.84 -13.91
C ALA A 180 -4.54 4.77 -15.14
N GLU A 181 -4.99 3.57 -15.52
CA GLU A 181 -5.91 3.38 -16.65
C GLU A 181 -7.27 4.05 -16.43
N ARG A 182 -7.68 4.18 -15.17
CA ARG A 182 -8.96 4.76 -14.77
C ARG A 182 -8.87 6.23 -14.36
N GLY A 183 -7.67 6.81 -14.35
CA GLY A 183 -7.45 8.19 -13.90
C GLY A 183 -7.77 8.39 -12.42
N GLN A 184 -7.55 7.37 -11.59
CA GLN A 184 -7.89 7.36 -10.18
C GLN A 184 -6.77 7.97 -9.33
N VAL A 185 -7.15 8.42 -8.14
CA VAL A 185 -6.22 8.72 -7.04
C VAL A 185 -5.98 7.46 -6.23
N ILE A 186 -4.75 7.29 -5.76
CA ILE A 186 -4.41 6.26 -4.78
C ILE A 186 -4.34 6.92 -3.41
N LEU A 187 -5.21 6.48 -2.51
CA LEU A 187 -5.21 6.82 -1.09
C LEU A 187 -4.47 5.72 -0.33
N THR A 188 -3.29 6.04 0.19
CA THR A 188 -2.47 5.13 1.01
C THR A 188 -2.71 5.43 2.48
N THR A 189 -3.17 4.42 3.23
CA THR A 189 -3.17 4.46 4.70
C THR A 189 -1.88 3.84 5.19
N ILE A 190 -1.04 4.65 5.83
CA ILE A 190 0.18 4.23 6.52
C ILE A 190 -0.20 3.75 7.91
N ILE A 191 0.09 2.49 8.21
CA ILE A 191 -0.29 1.84 9.48
C ILE A 191 0.93 1.45 10.29
#